data_AF-A0A956F632-F1
#
_entry.id   AF-A0A956F632-F1
#
_cell.length_a   1.000
_cell.length_b   1.000
_cell.length_c   1.000
_cell.angle_alpha   90.00
_cell.angle_beta   90.00
_cell.angle_gamma   90.00
#
_symmetry.space_group_name_H-M   'P 1'
#
loop_
_entity.id
_entity.type
_entity.pdbx_description
1 polymer ?
#
loop_
_entity_poly.entity_id
_entity_poly.type
_entity_poly.pdbx_seq_one_letter_code
_entity_poly.pdbx_strand_id
1 'polypeptide(L)'
;AEAKVAKLASTGLDISYIRRPDRHGYKAGALDFGLARAKGELIAIFDADFVPQPRFLRDVAPHFQSPEIAMVQTRWGHMNRHQNLLTSVQALMLDGHHMVENRARYGAGCYFNFSGTGGIWRAAAIHEAGGWEHDTLTEDLDLSYRAQLKGWRFVYRPDVLTPAELPEDLSAFRAQQYRWAKGTVQTARKLLGRVMRADLSRSQRLEAFFHLTPHFAYPLMLLLSILILPALVLMPAVDVGTMFIVDLPLCFGATGSLATFYCLAERAQGRSVFGALKKLPALIALGAGLSPHLTRAVFDGLRSMSGEFVRTPKRGSQLGRYRQAAQLPFVEIGLTLISIASVVASVETGHWFATPFTMLFALGYGYVAWTVTSEQLVPRAEKSGEADRVPGAASAS
;
A
#
# COMPACT_ATOMS: atom_id res chain seq x y z
N ALA A 1 15.88 22.99 4.05
CA ALA A 1 14.89 23.03 2.94
C ALA A 1 14.79 24.46 2.38
N GLU A 2 14.43 25.43 3.21
CA GLU A 2 14.32 26.85 2.82
C GLU A 2 15.55 27.40 2.09
N ALA A 3 16.76 27.24 2.64
CA ALA A 3 17.99 27.68 1.96
C ALA A 3 18.21 27.02 0.57
N LYS A 4 17.79 25.76 0.41
CA LYS A 4 17.87 25.05 -0.88
C LYS A 4 16.87 25.63 -1.88
N VAL A 5 15.67 25.96 -1.43
CA VAL A 5 14.65 26.61 -2.25
C VAL A 5 15.10 28.02 -2.65
N ALA A 6 15.63 28.82 -1.72
CA ALA A 6 16.16 30.15 -2.02
C ALA A 6 17.27 30.11 -3.10
N LYS A 7 18.18 29.13 -3.02
CA LYS A 7 19.21 28.90 -4.02
C LYS A 7 18.65 28.51 -5.40
N LEU A 8 17.54 27.78 -5.45
CA LEU A 8 16.89 27.42 -6.72
C LEU A 8 16.07 28.59 -7.28
N ALA A 9 15.41 29.36 -6.42
CA ALA A 9 14.72 30.58 -6.81
C ALA A 9 15.68 31.61 -7.42
N SER A 10 16.91 31.72 -6.92
CA SER A 10 17.92 32.62 -7.49
C SER A 10 18.39 32.22 -8.89
N THR A 11 18.07 31.03 -9.39
CA THR A 11 18.31 30.64 -10.79
C THR A 11 17.14 30.97 -11.71
N GLY A 12 16.11 31.67 -11.23
CA GLY A 12 14.91 32.03 -11.98
C GLY A 12 13.80 30.97 -12.00
N LEU A 13 13.92 29.90 -11.18
CA LEU A 13 12.84 28.91 -11.04
C LEU A 13 11.70 29.48 -10.17
N ASP A 14 10.44 29.36 -10.62
CA ASP A 14 9.27 29.66 -9.78
C ASP A 14 9.06 28.51 -8.77
N ILE A 15 9.73 28.63 -7.63
CA ILE A 15 9.71 27.65 -6.54
C ILE A 15 9.53 28.36 -5.20
N SER A 16 8.68 27.80 -4.34
CA SER A 16 8.44 28.34 -3.00
C SER A 16 8.53 27.24 -1.94
N TYR A 17 9.01 27.61 -0.76
CA TYR A 17 8.95 26.79 0.43
C TYR A 17 7.83 27.33 1.30
N ILE A 18 6.85 26.48 1.59
CA ILE A 18 5.69 26.86 2.37
C ILE A 18 5.61 25.95 3.58
N ARG A 19 5.45 26.54 4.77
CA ARG A 19 5.29 25.82 6.03
C ARG A 19 3.95 26.17 6.65
N ARG A 20 3.20 25.14 7.04
CA ARG A 20 1.95 25.29 7.78
C ARG A 20 2.19 25.59 9.26
N PRO A 21 1.26 26.28 9.94
CA PRO A 21 1.36 26.56 11.38
C PRO A 21 1.23 25.29 12.24
N ASP A 22 0.44 24.32 11.78
CA ASP A 22 0.18 23.05 12.48
C ASP A 22 0.28 21.84 11.55
N ARG A 23 0.05 20.65 12.12
CA ARG A 23 0.10 19.34 11.43
C ARG A 23 -1.28 18.70 11.23
N HIS A 24 -2.37 19.46 11.42
CA HIS A 24 -3.74 18.96 11.29
C HIS A 24 -4.00 18.33 9.91
N GLY A 25 -4.69 17.20 9.84
CA GLY A 25 -4.95 16.51 8.57
C GLY A 25 -3.71 16.02 7.79
N TYR A 26 -2.52 16.08 8.39
CA TYR A 26 -1.27 15.53 7.87
C TYR A 26 -1.02 15.84 6.38
N LYS A 27 -0.95 14.82 5.52
CA LYS A 27 -0.67 14.96 4.08
C LYS A 27 -1.82 15.69 3.37
N ALA A 28 -3.07 15.26 3.58
CA ALA A 28 -4.26 15.92 3.02
C ALA A 28 -4.31 17.41 3.34
N GLY A 29 -4.10 17.79 4.60
CA GLY A 29 -4.07 19.22 4.98
C GLY A 29 -2.88 19.98 4.40
N ALA A 30 -1.74 19.31 4.14
CA ALA A 30 -0.59 19.93 3.48
C ALA A 30 -0.86 20.17 2.00
N LEU A 31 -1.53 19.22 1.33
CA LEU A 31 -2.00 19.34 -0.03
C LEU A 31 -3.04 20.46 -0.16
N ASP A 32 -4.00 20.55 0.76
CA ASP A 32 -5.01 21.61 0.80
C ASP A 32 -4.37 23.01 0.95
N PHE A 33 -3.47 23.16 1.93
CA PHE A 33 -2.77 24.43 2.15
C PHE A 33 -1.87 24.84 0.97
N GLY A 34 -1.29 23.86 0.29
CA GLY A 34 -0.49 24.05 -0.92
C GLY A 34 -1.36 24.40 -2.14
N LEU A 35 -2.51 23.74 -2.29
CA LEU A 35 -3.44 23.96 -3.40
C LEU A 35 -3.94 25.40 -3.43
N ALA A 36 -4.27 25.98 -2.28
CA ALA A 36 -4.68 27.38 -2.17
C ALA A 36 -3.62 28.41 -2.64
N ARG A 37 -2.36 27.99 -2.80
CA ARG A 37 -1.23 28.82 -3.26
C ARG A 37 -0.72 28.40 -4.63
N ALA A 38 -1.16 27.26 -5.14
CA ALA A 38 -0.78 26.80 -6.47
C ALA A 38 -1.46 27.69 -7.52
N LYS A 39 -0.69 28.15 -8.51
CA LYS A 39 -1.17 29.04 -9.57
C LYS A 39 -1.67 28.29 -10.81
N GLY A 40 -1.28 27.03 -10.96
CA GLY A 40 -1.54 26.23 -12.15
C GLY A 40 -2.91 25.56 -12.13
N GLU A 41 -3.53 25.44 -13.31
CA GLU A 41 -4.76 24.65 -13.50
C GLU A 41 -4.54 23.14 -13.31
N LEU A 42 -3.31 22.70 -13.51
CA LEU A 42 -2.86 21.32 -13.36
C LEU A 42 -1.89 21.21 -12.18
N ILE A 43 -2.19 20.29 -11.27
CA ILE A 43 -1.47 20.08 -10.01
C ILE A 43 -0.74 18.74 -10.08
N ALA A 44 0.57 18.78 -10.30
CA ALA A 44 1.43 17.60 -10.22
C ALA A 44 1.82 17.34 -8.76
N ILE A 45 1.65 16.10 -8.30
CA ILE A 45 1.85 15.72 -6.89
C ILE A 45 2.91 14.62 -6.81
N PHE A 46 3.95 14.88 -6.01
CA PHE A 46 5.03 13.93 -5.74
C PHE A 46 5.34 13.87 -4.25
N ASP A 47 5.46 12.64 -3.75
CA ASP A 47 6.09 12.41 -2.46
C ASP A 47 7.60 12.67 -2.55
N ALA A 48 8.21 13.00 -1.42
CA ALA A 48 9.61 13.45 -1.37
C ALA A 48 10.64 12.37 -1.78
N ASP A 49 10.23 11.09 -1.80
CA ASP A 49 11.02 9.92 -2.22
C ASP A 49 10.78 9.52 -3.68
N PHE A 50 9.97 10.27 -4.43
CA PHE A 50 9.70 10.03 -5.85
C PHE A 50 10.57 10.91 -6.75
N VAL A 51 11.13 10.29 -7.79
CA VAL A 51 12.02 10.96 -8.76
C VAL A 51 11.39 10.89 -10.16
N PRO A 52 10.50 11.82 -10.54
CA PRO A 52 9.89 11.80 -11.87
C PRO A 52 10.92 11.93 -12.99
N GLN A 53 10.61 11.31 -14.13
CA GLN A 53 11.44 11.43 -15.32
C GLN A 53 11.41 12.87 -15.87
N PRO A 54 12.49 13.36 -16.52
CA PRO A 54 12.53 14.72 -17.08
C PRO A 54 11.39 15.04 -18.05
N ARG A 55 10.84 14.02 -18.72
CA ARG A 55 9.74 14.16 -19.67
C ARG A 55 8.34 14.07 -19.05
N PHE A 56 8.22 13.80 -17.75
CA PHE A 56 6.94 13.51 -17.07
C PHE A 56 5.82 14.48 -17.46
N LEU A 57 6.04 15.79 -17.33
CA LEU A 57 5.01 16.79 -17.65
C LEU A 57 4.63 16.76 -19.13
N ARG A 58 5.60 16.59 -20.04
CA ARG A 58 5.37 16.55 -21.49
C ARG A 58 4.58 15.32 -21.92
N ASP A 59 4.81 14.20 -21.26
CA ASP A 59 4.14 12.94 -21.59
C ASP A 59 2.76 12.83 -20.92
N VAL A 60 2.49 13.58 -19.84
CA VAL A 60 1.25 13.48 -19.04
C VAL A 60 0.27 14.64 -19.27
N ALA A 61 0.74 15.89 -19.35
CA ALA A 61 -0.12 17.07 -19.47
C ALA A 61 -1.05 17.09 -20.71
N PRO A 62 -0.66 16.54 -21.90
CA PRO A 62 -1.54 16.57 -23.07
C PRO A 62 -2.89 15.88 -22.90
N HIS A 63 -3.02 14.93 -21.96
CA HIS A 63 -4.30 14.26 -21.66
C HIS A 63 -5.38 15.22 -21.14
N PHE A 64 -4.99 16.37 -20.59
CA PHE A 64 -5.90 17.40 -20.08
C PHE A 64 -6.43 18.35 -21.16
N GLN A 65 -6.10 18.14 -22.44
CA GLN A 65 -6.83 18.79 -23.53
C GLN A 65 -8.31 18.39 -23.53
N SER A 66 -8.59 17.18 -23.07
CA SER A 66 -9.94 16.70 -22.81
C SER A 66 -10.46 17.32 -21.49
N PRO A 67 -11.55 18.10 -21.53
CA PRO A 67 -12.04 18.83 -20.36
C PRO A 67 -12.60 17.90 -19.29
N GLU A 68 -12.99 16.67 -19.63
CA GLU A 68 -13.55 15.68 -18.69
C GLU A 68 -12.48 14.87 -17.94
N ILE A 69 -11.19 14.99 -18.30
CA ILE A 69 -10.11 14.33 -17.55
C ILE A 69 -9.79 15.14 -16.30
N ALA A 70 -9.95 14.50 -15.14
CA ALA A 70 -9.58 15.05 -13.83
C ALA A 70 -8.19 14.64 -13.38
N MET A 71 -7.76 13.41 -13.69
CA MET A 71 -6.54 12.84 -13.11
C MET A 71 -5.84 11.93 -14.10
N VAL A 72 -4.52 12.06 -14.16
CA VAL A 72 -3.66 11.13 -14.88
C VAL A 72 -2.64 10.54 -13.91
N GLN A 73 -2.71 9.22 -13.69
CA GLN A 73 -1.79 8.48 -12.81
C GLN A 73 -0.74 7.76 -13.66
N THR A 74 0.53 7.91 -13.29
CA THR A 74 1.63 7.15 -13.89
C THR A 74 1.98 5.93 -13.06
N ARG A 75 2.77 5.02 -13.63
CA ARG A 75 3.22 3.81 -12.94
C ARG A 75 4.36 4.12 -11.96
N TRP A 76 4.29 3.54 -10.78
CA TRP A 76 5.41 3.58 -9.83
C TRP A 76 6.54 2.65 -10.25
N GLY A 77 7.77 3.14 -10.14
CA GLY A 77 8.98 2.33 -10.22
C GLY A 77 9.60 2.13 -8.85
N HIS A 78 10.53 1.18 -8.72
CA HIS A 78 11.13 0.82 -7.44
C HIS A 78 12.65 0.88 -7.52
N MET A 79 13.26 1.93 -6.98
CA MET A 79 14.71 2.18 -7.08
C MET A 79 15.54 1.12 -6.34
N ASN A 80 15.02 0.59 -5.24
CA ASN A 80 15.70 -0.38 -4.38
C ASN A 80 15.08 -1.80 -4.44
N ARG A 81 14.46 -2.15 -5.58
CA ARG A 81 13.85 -3.48 -5.84
C ARG A 81 14.75 -4.67 -5.49
N HIS A 82 16.05 -4.54 -5.72
CA HIS A 82 17.02 -5.63 -5.60
C HIS A 82 17.84 -5.58 -4.30
N GLN A 83 17.46 -4.72 -3.36
CA GLN A 83 18.23 -4.49 -2.15
C GLN A 83 18.15 -5.67 -1.17
N ASN A 84 16.97 -6.25 -1.00
CA ASN A 84 16.79 -7.45 -0.18
C ASN A 84 15.51 -8.22 -0.60
N LEU A 85 15.26 -9.37 0.02
CA LEU A 85 14.10 -10.19 -0.29
C LEU A 85 12.79 -9.42 -0.07
N LEU A 86 12.68 -8.67 1.04
CA LEU A 86 11.50 -7.90 1.40
C LEU A 86 11.19 -6.82 0.34
N THR A 87 12.18 -6.03 -0.11
CA THR A 87 11.95 -5.03 -1.17
C THR A 87 11.63 -5.69 -2.51
N SER A 88 12.20 -6.87 -2.81
CA SER A 88 11.91 -7.60 -4.04
C SER A 88 10.48 -8.16 -4.09
N VAL A 89 9.95 -8.61 -2.95
CA VAL A 89 8.57 -9.09 -2.80
C VAL A 89 7.59 -7.91 -2.83
N GLN A 90 7.89 -6.83 -2.12
CA GLN A 90 7.08 -5.60 -2.17
C GLN A 90 6.96 -5.04 -3.59
N ALA A 91 8.06 -5.01 -4.34
CA ALA A 91 8.04 -4.58 -5.73
C ALA A 91 7.11 -5.45 -6.59
N LEU A 92 7.14 -6.78 -6.40
CA LEU A 92 6.23 -7.69 -7.09
C LEU A 92 4.76 -7.43 -6.72
N MET A 93 4.48 -7.21 -5.43
CA MET A 93 3.14 -6.88 -4.95
C MET A 93 2.59 -5.60 -5.60
N LEU A 94 3.36 -4.51 -5.58
CA LEU A 94 2.98 -3.23 -6.16
C LEU A 94 2.90 -3.26 -7.68
N ASP A 95 3.76 -4.04 -8.34
CA ASP A 95 3.68 -4.24 -9.78
C ASP A 95 2.38 -4.92 -10.21
N GLY A 96 1.85 -5.85 -9.40
CA GLY A 96 0.53 -6.42 -9.62
C GLY A 96 -0.56 -5.35 -9.65
N HIS A 97 -0.58 -4.49 -8.62
CA HIS A 97 -1.51 -3.36 -8.53
C HIS A 97 -1.41 -2.42 -9.74
N HIS A 98 -0.19 -2.02 -10.10
CA HIS A 98 0.04 -1.04 -11.16
C HIS A 98 -0.09 -1.60 -12.58
N MET A 99 0.40 -2.81 -12.86
CA MET A 99 0.41 -3.34 -14.24
C MET A 99 -0.84 -4.12 -14.60
N VAL A 100 -1.52 -4.69 -13.61
CA VAL A 100 -2.71 -5.50 -13.84
C VAL A 100 -3.93 -4.75 -13.38
N GLU A 101 -4.06 -4.40 -12.10
CA GLU A 101 -5.33 -3.89 -11.59
C GLU A 101 -5.68 -2.49 -12.13
N ASN A 102 -4.81 -1.49 -11.98
CA ASN A 102 -5.11 -0.13 -12.45
C ASN A 102 -5.24 -0.08 -13.97
N ARG A 103 -4.45 -0.89 -14.68
CA ARG A 103 -4.58 -1.06 -16.13
C ARG A 103 -5.91 -1.69 -16.52
N ALA A 104 -6.35 -2.73 -15.82
CA ALA A 104 -7.61 -3.41 -16.08
C ALA A 104 -8.80 -2.50 -15.75
N ARG A 105 -8.78 -1.80 -14.61
CA ARG A 105 -9.81 -0.82 -14.22
C ARG A 105 -9.94 0.27 -15.28
N TYR A 106 -8.83 0.89 -15.66
CA TYR A 106 -8.82 1.92 -16.71
C TYR A 106 -9.35 1.38 -18.04
N GLY A 107 -8.87 0.21 -18.49
CA GLY A 107 -9.31 -0.40 -19.76
C GLY A 107 -10.78 -0.83 -19.77
N ALA A 108 -11.33 -1.19 -18.61
CA ALA A 108 -12.73 -1.58 -18.45
C ALA A 108 -13.67 -0.40 -18.10
N GLY A 109 -13.13 0.83 -18.01
CA GLY A 109 -13.90 1.99 -17.57
C GLY A 109 -14.40 1.89 -16.12
N CYS A 110 -13.77 1.07 -15.29
CA CYS A 110 -14.04 0.99 -13.86
C CYS A 110 -13.28 2.08 -13.10
N TYR A 111 -13.77 2.39 -11.90
CA TYR A 111 -13.16 3.42 -11.07
C TYR A 111 -11.83 2.94 -10.48
N PHE A 112 -10.81 3.79 -10.57
CA PHE A 112 -9.53 3.54 -9.92
C PHE A 112 -9.06 4.79 -9.18
N ASN A 113 -8.04 4.66 -8.34
CA ASN A 113 -7.55 5.76 -7.52
C ASN A 113 -6.24 6.35 -8.02
N PHE A 114 -6.08 7.64 -7.75
CA PHE A 114 -4.78 8.26 -7.56
C PHE A 114 -4.08 7.58 -6.37
N SER A 115 -2.82 7.21 -6.53
CA SER A 115 -2.03 6.50 -5.51
C SER A 115 -1.33 7.46 -4.53
N GLY A 116 -1.71 8.74 -4.53
CA GLY A 116 -1.17 9.75 -3.62
C GLY A 116 0.09 10.47 -4.14
N THR A 117 0.68 10.01 -5.24
CA THR A 117 1.90 10.58 -5.86
C THR A 117 2.08 10.03 -7.27
N GLY A 118 2.90 10.70 -8.08
CA GLY A 118 3.21 10.26 -9.45
C GLY A 118 2.03 10.50 -10.40
N GLY A 119 1.35 11.64 -10.25
CA GLY A 119 0.22 11.97 -11.11
C GLY A 119 -0.06 13.46 -11.14
N ILE A 120 -0.92 13.83 -12.07
CA ILE A 120 -1.41 15.20 -12.24
C ILE A 120 -2.92 15.20 -12.02
N TRP A 121 -3.40 16.23 -11.33
CA TRP A 121 -4.81 16.52 -11.17
C TRP A 121 -5.19 17.83 -11.84
N ARG A 122 -6.41 17.93 -12.37
CA ARG A 122 -7.04 19.20 -12.69
C ARG A 122 -7.55 19.85 -11.40
N ALA A 123 -7.17 21.09 -11.14
CA ALA A 123 -7.56 21.81 -9.93
C ALA A 123 -9.09 21.90 -9.77
N ALA A 124 -9.82 22.20 -10.87
CA ALA A 124 -11.29 22.26 -10.87
C ALA A 124 -11.93 20.95 -10.39
N ALA A 125 -11.41 19.79 -10.81
CA ALA A 125 -11.92 18.50 -10.37
C ALA A 125 -11.71 18.26 -8.87
N ILE A 126 -10.58 18.73 -8.31
CA ILE A 126 -10.34 18.68 -6.86
C ILE A 126 -11.40 19.52 -6.13
N HIS A 127 -11.64 20.75 -6.59
CA HIS A 127 -12.61 21.66 -5.97
C HIS A 127 -14.05 21.13 -6.04
N GLU A 128 -14.49 20.66 -7.22
CA GLU A 128 -15.84 20.11 -7.41
C GLU A 128 -16.10 18.82 -6.63
N ALA A 129 -15.05 18.03 -6.39
CA ALA A 129 -15.14 16.84 -5.56
C ALA A 129 -15.26 17.18 -4.06
N GLY A 130 -14.97 18.42 -3.64
CA GLY A 130 -15.01 18.87 -2.24
C GLY A 130 -13.63 19.08 -1.60
N GLY A 131 -12.55 19.09 -2.39
CA GLY A 131 -11.19 19.30 -1.89
C GLY A 131 -10.55 18.07 -1.25
N TRP A 132 -9.41 18.29 -0.58
CA TRP A 132 -8.68 17.28 0.17
C TRP A 132 -9.30 17.07 1.55
N GLU A 133 -10.19 16.09 1.65
CA GLU A 133 -10.78 15.71 2.93
C GLU A 133 -9.77 14.89 3.76
N HIS A 134 -9.65 15.21 5.05
CA HIS A 134 -8.64 14.65 5.95
C HIS A 134 -9.24 13.74 7.03
N ASP A 135 -10.48 13.30 6.84
CA ASP A 135 -11.23 12.40 7.73
C ASP A 135 -10.93 10.91 7.48
N THR A 136 -10.18 10.60 6.42
CA THR A 136 -9.66 9.26 6.12
C THR A 136 -8.14 9.30 6.01
N LEU A 137 -7.47 8.18 6.28
CA LEU A 137 -6.01 8.06 6.13
C LEU A 137 -5.53 7.89 4.67
N THR A 138 -6.47 7.75 3.73
CA THR A 138 -6.24 7.59 2.29
C THR A 138 -7.04 8.66 1.55
N GLU A 139 -6.59 9.90 1.70
CA GLU A 139 -7.23 11.08 1.10
C GLU A 139 -7.28 11.01 -0.43
N ASP A 140 -6.32 10.28 -1.01
CA ASP A 140 -6.14 10.05 -2.42
C ASP A 140 -7.22 9.13 -3.01
N LEU A 141 -7.49 7.99 -2.36
CA LEU A 141 -8.59 7.08 -2.69
C LEU A 141 -9.95 7.74 -2.49
N ASP A 142 -10.11 8.48 -1.40
CA ASP A 142 -11.34 9.21 -1.08
C ASP A 142 -11.68 10.27 -2.15
N LEU A 143 -10.73 11.15 -2.47
CA LEU A 143 -10.88 12.15 -3.52
C LEU A 143 -11.14 11.50 -4.89
N SER A 144 -10.46 10.38 -5.17
CA SER A 144 -10.59 9.64 -6.42
C SER A 144 -12.02 9.17 -6.69
N TYR A 145 -12.66 8.59 -5.69
CA TYR A 145 -14.04 8.13 -5.81
C TYR A 145 -15.03 9.29 -5.83
N ARG A 146 -14.83 10.34 -5.01
CA ARG A 146 -15.69 11.53 -5.04
C ARG A 146 -15.68 12.23 -6.40
N ALA A 147 -14.52 12.38 -7.02
CA ALA A 147 -14.39 12.97 -8.36
C ALA A 147 -15.07 12.11 -9.42
N GLN A 148 -14.82 10.80 -9.45
CA GLN A 148 -15.44 9.91 -10.45
C GLN A 148 -16.97 9.83 -10.29
N LEU A 149 -17.50 9.87 -9.06
CA LEU A 149 -18.94 9.97 -8.79
C LEU A 149 -19.58 11.29 -9.27
N LYS A 150 -18.77 12.31 -9.55
CA LYS A 150 -19.19 13.57 -10.19
C LYS A 150 -19.10 13.53 -11.72
N GLY A 151 -18.72 12.39 -12.30
CA GLY A 151 -18.59 12.20 -13.75
C GLY A 151 -17.19 12.46 -14.31
N TRP A 152 -16.23 12.82 -13.46
CA TRP A 152 -14.84 13.02 -13.89
C TRP A 152 -14.18 11.71 -14.32
N ARG A 153 -13.34 11.78 -15.36
CA ARG A 153 -12.64 10.62 -15.92
C ARG A 153 -11.16 10.63 -15.59
N PHE A 154 -10.61 9.45 -15.37
CA PHE A 154 -9.20 9.26 -15.06
C PHE A 154 -8.49 8.51 -16.18
N VAL A 155 -7.20 8.81 -16.36
CA VAL A 155 -6.32 8.13 -17.30
C VAL A 155 -5.18 7.46 -16.56
N TYR A 156 -4.89 6.21 -16.92
CA TYR A 156 -3.73 5.49 -16.40
C TYR A 156 -2.65 5.34 -17.47
N ARG A 157 -1.41 5.76 -17.16
CA ARG A 157 -0.25 5.71 -18.06
C ARG A 157 0.81 4.72 -17.55
N PRO A 158 0.70 3.43 -17.91
CA PRO A 158 1.67 2.41 -17.45
C PRO A 158 3.06 2.60 -18.07
N ASP A 159 3.16 3.28 -19.20
CA ASP A 159 4.39 3.53 -19.94
C ASP A 159 5.24 4.66 -19.34
N VAL A 160 4.64 5.59 -18.58
CA VAL A 160 5.36 6.64 -17.85
C VAL A 160 5.72 6.12 -16.46
N LEU A 161 7.01 6.11 -16.12
CA LEU A 161 7.51 5.61 -14.83
C LEU A 161 7.83 6.75 -13.87
N THR A 162 7.46 6.60 -12.60
CA THR A 162 7.90 7.49 -11.51
C THR A 162 8.53 6.65 -10.40
N PRO A 163 9.86 6.46 -10.42
CA PRO A 163 10.59 5.68 -9.43
C PRO A 163 10.45 6.23 -8.00
N ALA A 164 10.35 5.30 -7.04
CA ALA A 164 10.24 5.55 -5.61
C ALA A 164 11.11 4.58 -4.80
N GLU A 165 11.33 4.90 -3.53
CA GLU A 165 12.03 4.05 -2.58
C GLU A 165 11.03 3.18 -1.79
N LEU A 166 11.28 1.86 -1.72
CA LEU A 166 10.52 0.92 -0.90
C LEU A 166 11.06 0.91 0.54
N PRO A 167 10.20 0.71 1.57
CA PRO A 167 10.67 0.49 2.93
C PRO A 167 11.54 -0.77 3.01
N GLU A 168 12.73 -0.63 3.58
CA GLU A 168 13.67 -1.75 3.74
C GLU A 168 13.47 -2.54 5.03
N ASP A 169 12.95 -1.88 6.07
CA ASP A 169 12.69 -2.45 7.39
C ASP A 169 11.24 -2.97 7.45
N LEU A 170 11.03 -4.11 8.11
CA LEU A 170 9.71 -4.73 8.19
C LEU A 170 8.75 -3.87 9.04
N SER A 171 9.24 -3.24 10.11
CA SER A 171 8.43 -2.31 10.92
C SER A 171 7.90 -1.13 10.10
N ALA A 172 8.73 -0.53 9.24
CA ALA A 172 8.33 0.56 8.35
C ALA A 172 7.28 0.10 7.33
N PHE A 173 7.49 -1.09 6.74
CA PHE A 173 6.52 -1.69 5.82
C PHE A 173 5.19 -2.00 6.51
N ARG A 174 5.20 -2.61 7.70
CA ARG A 174 4.00 -2.88 8.51
C ARG A 174 3.18 -1.63 8.76
N ALA A 175 3.83 -0.54 9.16
CA ALA A 175 3.15 0.73 9.41
C ALA A 175 2.56 1.36 8.15
N GLN A 176 3.24 1.25 7.01
CA GLN A 176 2.70 1.69 5.72
C GLN A 176 1.44 0.89 5.36
N GLN A 177 1.53 -0.44 5.39
CA GLN A 177 0.39 -1.31 5.09
C GLN A 177 -0.77 -1.10 6.07
N TYR A 178 -0.50 -0.82 7.35
CA TYR A 178 -1.52 -0.49 8.33
C TYR A 178 -2.31 0.76 7.96
N ARG A 179 -1.60 1.84 7.59
CA ARG A 179 -2.23 3.11 7.20
C ARG A 179 -3.10 2.92 5.96
N TRP A 180 -2.60 2.21 4.95
CA TRP A 180 -3.36 1.90 3.74
C TRP A 180 -4.60 1.05 4.06
N ALA A 181 -4.45 -0.03 4.83
CA ALA A 181 -5.58 -0.89 5.18
C ALA A 181 -6.66 -0.14 5.98
N LYS A 182 -6.25 0.60 7.02
CA LYS A 182 -7.18 1.39 7.84
C LYS A 182 -7.86 2.48 7.00
N GLY A 183 -7.10 3.22 6.20
CA GLY A 183 -7.61 4.29 5.35
C GLY A 183 -8.62 3.79 4.32
N THR A 184 -8.29 2.72 3.59
CA THR A 184 -9.19 2.13 2.60
C THR A 184 -10.51 1.69 3.23
N VAL A 185 -10.48 1.10 4.43
CA VAL A 185 -11.71 0.72 5.16
C VAL A 185 -12.50 1.96 5.59
N GLN A 186 -11.85 3.03 6.04
CA GLN A 186 -12.52 4.31 6.34
C GLN A 186 -13.19 4.90 5.09
N THR A 187 -12.49 4.91 3.95
CA THR A 187 -13.04 5.36 2.67
C THR A 187 -14.22 4.48 2.22
N ALA A 188 -14.13 3.16 2.40
CA ALA A 188 -15.24 2.25 2.11
C ALA A 188 -16.47 2.59 2.96
N ARG A 189 -16.32 2.79 4.28
CA ARG A 189 -17.44 3.20 5.14
C ARG A 189 -18.10 4.49 4.69
N LYS A 190 -17.29 5.45 4.25
CA LYS A 190 -17.73 6.78 3.83
C LYS A 190 -18.42 6.77 2.46
N LEU A 191 -17.85 6.05 1.49
CA LEU A 191 -18.22 6.17 0.08
C LEU A 191 -18.96 4.95 -0.49
N LEU A 192 -18.80 3.75 0.06
CA LEU A 192 -19.36 2.53 -0.54
C LEU A 192 -20.87 2.63 -0.70
N GLY A 193 -21.61 3.10 0.31
CA GLY A 193 -23.06 3.29 0.21
C GLY A 193 -23.48 4.27 -0.90
N ARG A 194 -22.66 5.30 -1.18
CA ARG A 194 -22.89 6.23 -2.30
C ARG A 194 -22.61 5.56 -3.65
N VAL A 195 -21.51 4.81 -3.75
CA VAL A 195 -21.13 4.06 -4.95
C VAL A 195 -22.18 3.02 -5.32
N MET A 196 -22.72 2.28 -4.34
CA MET A 196 -23.74 1.26 -4.59
C MET A 196 -25.07 1.84 -5.10
N ARG A 197 -25.36 3.11 -4.79
CA ARG A 197 -26.56 3.84 -5.25
C ARG A 197 -26.31 4.70 -6.49
N ALA A 198 -25.08 4.81 -6.95
CA ALA A 198 -24.74 5.59 -8.13
C ALA A 198 -25.19 4.91 -9.42
N ASP A 199 -25.35 5.72 -10.46
CA ASP A 199 -25.64 5.26 -11.82
C ASP A 199 -24.39 4.65 -12.46
N LEU A 200 -24.10 3.42 -12.04
CA LEU A 200 -22.99 2.59 -12.50
C LEU A 200 -23.51 1.30 -13.09
N SER A 201 -22.79 0.77 -14.07
CA SER A 201 -23.05 -0.58 -14.56
C SER A 201 -22.83 -1.61 -13.44
N ARG A 202 -23.43 -2.80 -13.60
CA ARG A 202 -23.29 -3.88 -12.60
C ARG A 202 -21.82 -4.28 -12.40
N SER A 203 -21.03 -4.30 -13.47
CA SER A 203 -19.61 -4.64 -13.42
C SER A 203 -18.79 -3.56 -12.70
N GLN A 204 -19.02 -2.27 -13.01
CA GLN A 204 -18.36 -1.15 -12.32
C GLN A 204 -18.68 -1.14 -10.82
N ARG A 205 -19.94 -1.39 -10.45
CA ARG A 205 -20.36 -1.44 -9.05
C ARG A 205 -19.71 -2.61 -8.30
N LEU A 206 -19.64 -3.79 -8.93
CA LEU A 206 -19.00 -4.97 -8.34
C LEU A 206 -17.49 -4.77 -8.18
N GLU A 207 -16.83 -4.21 -9.20
CA GLU A 207 -15.40 -3.90 -9.13
C GLU A 207 -15.12 -2.88 -8.02
N ALA A 208 -15.90 -1.79 -7.95
CA ALA A 208 -15.75 -0.78 -6.92
C ALA A 208 -15.96 -1.34 -5.50
N PHE A 209 -16.87 -2.30 -5.31
CA PHE A 209 -17.02 -3.02 -4.05
C PHE A 209 -15.72 -3.74 -3.67
N PHE A 210 -15.18 -4.58 -4.56
CA PHE A 210 -13.94 -5.30 -4.29
C PHE A 210 -12.71 -4.39 -4.14
N HIS A 211 -12.67 -3.28 -4.87
CA HIS A 211 -11.61 -2.28 -4.77
C HIS A 211 -11.64 -1.51 -3.44
N LEU A 212 -12.83 -1.24 -2.88
CA LEU A 212 -12.97 -0.58 -1.58
C LEU A 212 -12.87 -1.56 -0.39
N THR A 213 -13.09 -2.86 -0.58
CA THR A 213 -13.06 -3.85 0.50
C THR A 213 -11.93 -4.91 0.44
N PRO A 214 -10.76 -4.70 -0.20
CA PRO A 214 -9.79 -5.77 -0.39
C PRO A 214 -9.17 -6.23 0.93
N HIS A 215 -9.03 -5.31 1.89
CA HIS A 215 -8.40 -5.59 3.18
C HIS A 215 -9.25 -6.48 4.10
N PHE A 216 -10.54 -6.69 3.82
CA PHE A 216 -11.36 -7.65 4.56
C PHE A 216 -10.92 -9.10 4.36
N ALA A 217 -10.07 -9.37 3.35
CA ALA A 217 -9.41 -10.67 3.20
C ALA A 217 -8.46 -10.99 4.38
N TYR A 218 -7.89 -10.00 5.08
CA TYR A 218 -6.95 -10.27 6.19
C TYR A 218 -7.61 -10.90 7.41
N PRO A 219 -8.76 -10.39 7.95
CA PRO A 219 -9.51 -11.09 8.98
C PRO A 219 -9.92 -12.52 8.58
N LEU A 220 -10.32 -12.72 7.32
CA LEU A 220 -10.70 -14.05 6.82
C LEU A 220 -9.50 -14.99 6.73
N MET A 221 -8.35 -14.49 6.31
CA MET A 221 -7.08 -15.25 6.27
C MET A 221 -6.59 -15.60 7.68
N LEU A 222 -6.76 -14.70 8.65
CA LEU A 222 -6.45 -14.97 10.06
C LEU A 222 -7.38 -16.03 10.64
N LEU A 223 -8.68 -15.94 10.34
CA LEU A 223 -9.64 -16.97 10.75
C LEU A 223 -9.28 -18.33 10.13
N LEU A 224 -8.98 -18.34 8.84
CA LEU A 224 -8.53 -19.55 8.13
C LEU A 224 -7.30 -20.16 8.78
N SER A 225 -6.27 -19.36 9.10
CA SER A 225 -5.04 -19.88 9.71
C SER A 225 -5.26 -20.55 11.07
N ILE A 226 -6.21 -20.06 11.86
CA ILE A 226 -6.59 -20.65 13.14
C ILE A 226 -7.43 -21.92 12.94
N LEU A 227 -8.34 -21.92 11.96
CA LEU A 227 -9.25 -23.04 11.71
C LEU A 227 -8.59 -24.23 11.00
N ILE A 228 -7.42 -24.05 10.37
CA ILE A 228 -6.73 -25.17 9.70
C ILE A 228 -6.33 -26.27 10.69
N LEU A 229 -5.78 -25.94 11.86
CA LEU A 229 -5.39 -26.96 12.85
C LEU A 229 -6.56 -27.86 13.28
N PRO A 230 -7.69 -27.33 13.80
CA PRO A 230 -8.81 -28.18 14.17
C PRO A 230 -9.41 -28.92 12.97
N ALA A 231 -9.41 -28.33 11.76
CA ALA A 231 -9.86 -29.04 10.56
C ALA A 231 -8.99 -30.27 10.27
N LEU A 232 -7.66 -30.15 10.35
CA LEU A 232 -6.73 -31.26 10.13
C LEU A 232 -6.87 -32.39 11.16
N VAL A 233 -7.18 -32.04 12.41
CA VAL A 233 -7.31 -33.03 13.50
C VAL A 233 -8.68 -33.72 13.48
N LEU A 234 -9.74 -32.99 13.13
CA LEU A 234 -11.12 -33.47 13.24
C LEU A 234 -11.66 -34.08 11.95
N MET A 235 -11.15 -33.67 10.79
CA MET A 235 -11.61 -34.18 9.50
C MET A 235 -10.69 -35.30 8.99
N PRO A 236 -11.25 -36.43 8.51
CA PRO A 236 -10.43 -37.47 7.90
C PRO A 236 -9.82 -36.97 6.59
N ALA A 237 -8.63 -37.47 6.26
CA ALA A 237 -8.00 -37.20 4.98
C ALA A 237 -8.91 -37.66 3.83
N VAL A 238 -9.11 -36.77 2.86
CA VAL A 238 -9.94 -37.02 1.68
C VAL A 238 -9.32 -38.14 0.84
N ASP A 239 -10.17 -38.95 0.21
CA ASP A 239 -9.69 -39.98 -0.71
C ASP A 239 -8.98 -39.34 -1.92
N VAL A 240 -8.11 -40.12 -2.56
CA VAL A 240 -7.27 -39.66 -3.68
C VAL A 240 -8.11 -39.16 -4.86
N GLY A 241 -9.29 -39.76 -5.10
CA GLY A 241 -10.18 -39.34 -6.18
C GLY A 241 -10.75 -37.94 -5.94
N THR A 242 -11.27 -37.70 -4.75
CA THR A 242 -11.79 -36.38 -4.32
C THR A 242 -10.67 -35.34 -4.33
N MET A 243 -9.46 -35.69 -3.90
CA MET A 243 -8.31 -34.78 -3.94
C MET A 243 -7.99 -34.29 -5.37
N PHE A 244 -8.02 -35.17 -6.38
CA PHE A 244 -7.76 -34.77 -7.77
C PHE A 244 -8.93 -34.05 -8.44
N ILE A 245 -10.17 -34.38 -8.08
CA ILE A 245 -11.37 -33.81 -8.72
C ILE A 245 -11.77 -32.47 -8.09
N VAL A 246 -11.54 -32.30 -6.78
CA VAL A 246 -12.01 -31.14 -6.01
C VAL A 246 -10.84 -30.28 -5.55
N ASP A 247 -9.91 -30.83 -4.77
CA ASP A 247 -8.88 -30.04 -4.09
C ASP A 247 -7.85 -29.46 -5.07
N LEU A 248 -7.43 -30.25 -6.07
CA LEU A 248 -6.44 -29.80 -7.04
C LEU A 248 -6.98 -28.67 -7.95
N PRO A 249 -8.19 -28.76 -8.55
CA PRO A 249 -8.77 -27.63 -9.28
C PRO A 249 -9.03 -26.41 -8.40
N LEU A 250 -9.48 -26.59 -7.15
CA LEU A 250 -9.68 -25.49 -6.22
C LEU A 250 -8.35 -24.79 -5.89
N CYS A 251 -7.31 -25.56 -5.62
CA CYS A 251 -5.94 -25.08 -5.40
C CYS A 251 -5.41 -24.32 -6.62
N PHE A 252 -5.55 -24.90 -7.81
CA PHE A 252 -5.12 -24.25 -9.05
C PHE A 252 -5.92 -22.98 -9.33
N GLY A 253 -7.23 -22.96 -9.05
CA GLY A 253 -8.05 -21.76 -9.15
C GLY A 253 -7.59 -20.66 -8.18
N ALA A 254 -7.35 -21.01 -6.92
CA ALA A 254 -6.97 -20.06 -5.87
C ALA A 254 -5.53 -19.54 -6.02
N THR A 255 -4.54 -20.44 -6.11
CA THR A 255 -3.12 -20.06 -6.22
C THR A 255 -2.64 -19.83 -7.65
N GLY A 256 -3.19 -20.55 -8.62
CA GLY A 256 -2.86 -20.36 -10.03
C GLY A 256 -3.33 -19.00 -10.55
N SER A 257 -4.50 -18.51 -10.12
CA SER A 257 -4.93 -17.14 -10.48
C SER A 257 -3.96 -16.07 -9.95
N LEU A 258 -3.50 -16.21 -8.70
CA LEU A 258 -2.48 -15.33 -8.11
C LEU A 258 -1.14 -15.44 -8.84
N ALA A 259 -0.72 -16.65 -9.21
CA ALA A 259 0.47 -16.87 -10.01
C ALA A 259 0.37 -16.18 -11.37
N THR A 260 -0.73 -16.40 -12.10
CA THR A 260 -1.00 -15.74 -13.39
C THR A 260 -0.99 -14.23 -13.26
N PHE A 261 -1.61 -13.69 -12.22
CA PHE A 261 -1.64 -12.25 -11.94
C PHE A 261 -0.24 -11.64 -11.85
N TYR A 262 0.65 -12.19 -11.02
CA TYR A 262 2.01 -11.67 -10.88
C TYR A 262 2.92 -11.99 -12.07
N CYS A 263 2.73 -13.14 -12.71
CA CYS A 263 3.44 -13.47 -13.94
C CYS A 263 3.11 -12.50 -15.08
N LEU A 264 1.83 -12.11 -15.21
CA LEU A 264 1.40 -11.10 -16.17
C LEU A 264 2.01 -9.73 -15.86
N ALA A 265 2.03 -9.34 -14.58
CA ALA A 265 2.63 -8.08 -14.13
C ALA A 265 4.12 -7.97 -14.49
N GLU A 266 4.91 -9.03 -14.29
CA GLU A 266 6.33 -9.06 -14.66
C GLU A 266 6.52 -9.12 -16.18
N ARG A 267 5.75 -9.96 -16.88
CA ARG A 267 5.83 -10.09 -18.34
C ARG A 267 5.51 -8.78 -19.05
N ALA A 268 4.51 -8.05 -18.59
CA ALA A 268 4.12 -6.75 -19.13
C ALA A 268 5.22 -5.67 -18.99
N GLN A 269 6.24 -5.94 -18.16
CA GLN A 269 7.39 -5.08 -17.94
C GLN A 269 8.69 -5.68 -18.51
N GLY A 270 8.59 -6.74 -19.32
CA GLY A 270 9.74 -7.43 -19.92
C GLY A 270 10.58 -8.27 -18.95
N ARG A 271 10.04 -8.62 -17.77
CA ARG A 271 10.74 -9.40 -16.74
C ARG A 271 10.32 -10.87 -16.74
N SER A 272 11.16 -11.70 -16.10
CA SER A 272 11.01 -13.16 -16.08
C SER A 272 9.78 -13.63 -15.29
N VAL A 273 8.90 -14.37 -15.95
CA VAL A 273 7.76 -15.09 -15.35
C VAL A 273 8.23 -16.07 -14.27
N PHE A 274 9.32 -16.79 -14.52
CA PHE A 274 9.90 -17.70 -13.52
C PHE A 274 10.44 -16.94 -12.30
N GLY A 275 10.93 -15.72 -12.52
CA GLY A 275 11.29 -14.81 -11.44
C GLY A 275 10.11 -14.40 -10.56
N ALA A 276 8.89 -14.31 -11.09
CA ALA A 276 7.68 -14.08 -10.30
C ALA A 276 7.31 -15.32 -9.49
N LEU A 277 7.28 -16.50 -10.13
CA LEU A 277 6.93 -17.78 -9.48
C LEU A 277 7.86 -18.10 -8.31
N LYS A 278 9.17 -17.84 -8.45
CA LYS A 278 10.14 -18.01 -7.35
C LYS A 278 9.84 -17.15 -6.13
N LYS A 279 9.28 -15.95 -6.32
CA LYS A 279 8.96 -15.02 -5.22
C LYS A 279 7.56 -15.23 -4.65
N LEU A 280 6.71 -15.96 -5.35
CA LEU A 280 5.31 -16.16 -4.96
C LEU A 280 5.15 -16.80 -3.57
N PRO A 281 5.92 -17.83 -3.17
CA PRO A 281 5.84 -18.36 -1.80
C PRO A 281 6.17 -17.31 -0.73
N ALA A 282 7.22 -16.50 -0.95
CA ALA A 282 7.60 -15.43 -0.02
C ALA A 282 6.53 -14.33 0.04
N LEU A 283 5.88 -14.02 -1.08
CA LEU A 283 4.76 -13.07 -1.14
C LEU A 283 3.55 -13.56 -0.33
N ILE A 284 3.15 -14.82 -0.51
CA ILE A 284 2.03 -15.43 0.22
C ILE A 284 2.35 -15.49 1.72
N ALA A 285 3.56 -15.97 2.08
CA ALA A 285 4.01 -16.03 3.47
C ALA A 285 4.04 -14.63 4.12
N LEU A 286 4.55 -13.61 3.42
CA LEU A 286 4.55 -12.23 3.91
C LEU A 286 3.12 -11.71 4.12
N GLY A 287 2.21 -11.98 3.17
CA GLY A 287 0.78 -11.65 3.29
C GLY A 287 0.14 -12.29 4.53
N ALA A 288 0.38 -13.59 4.74
CA ALA A 288 -0.06 -14.34 5.91
C ALA A 288 0.50 -13.74 7.21
N GLY A 289 1.80 -13.50 7.28
CA GLY A 289 2.47 -12.93 8.45
C GLY A 289 1.98 -11.54 8.83
N LEU A 290 1.58 -10.73 7.85
CA LEU A 290 1.00 -9.40 8.08
C LEU A 290 -0.48 -9.44 8.52
N SER A 291 -1.18 -10.55 8.30
CA SER A 291 -2.63 -10.64 8.52
C SER A 291 -3.11 -10.22 9.92
N PRO A 292 -2.42 -10.50 11.05
CA PRO A 292 -2.94 -10.10 12.36
C PRO A 292 -2.88 -8.58 12.53
N HIS A 293 -1.77 -7.98 12.08
CA HIS A 293 -1.57 -6.54 12.11
C HIS A 293 -2.58 -5.79 11.23
N LEU A 294 -2.85 -6.32 10.02
CA LEU A 294 -3.78 -5.71 9.08
C LEU A 294 -5.24 -5.99 9.44
N THR A 295 -5.54 -7.11 10.09
CA THR A 295 -6.85 -7.38 10.70
C THR A 295 -7.19 -6.33 11.74
N ARG A 296 -6.23 -5.95 12.61
CA ARG A 296 -6.40 -4.83 13.53
C ARG A 296 -6.69 -3.53 12.80
N ALA A 297 -5.97 -3.24 11.70
CA ALA A 297 -6.21 -2.04 10.89
C ALA A 297 -7.64 -1.97 10.34
N VAL A 298 -8.19 -3.10 9.89
CA VAL A 298 -9.57 -3.21 9.40
C VAL A 298 -10.57 -2.86 10.52
N PHE A 299 -10.44 -3.48 11.69
CA PHE A 299 -11.35 -3.20 12.81
C PHE A 299 -11.22 -1.76 13.33
N ASP A 300 -10.00 -1.21 13.35
CA ASP A 300 -9.79 0.20 13.69
C ASP A 300 -10.44 1.14 12.68
N GLY A 301 -10.35 0.83 11.38
CA GLY A 301 -11.03 1.60 10.32
C GLY A 301 -12.55 1.54 10.42
N LEU A 302 -13.10 0.40 10.89
CA LEU A 302 -14.52 0.22 11.20
C LEU A 302 -14.98 0.97 12.45
N ARG A 303 -14.12 1.15 13.44
CA ARG A 303 -14.47 1.80 14.72
C ARG A 303 -14.23 3.31 14.70
N SER A 304 -13.18 3.76 14.01
CA SER A 304 -12.76 5.15 14.04
C SER A 304 -12.44 5.71 12.66
N MET A 305 -12.92 6.92 12.40
CA MET A 305 -12.49 7.74 11.26
C MET A 305 -11.20 8.51 11.58
N SER A 306 -10.82 8.67 12.86
CA SER A 306 -9.58 9.34 13.25
C SER A 306 -8.35 8.42 13.19
N GLY A 307 -7.20 8.98 12.83
CA GLY A 307 -5.91 8.30 12.86
C GLY A 307 -4.75 9.27 12.75
N GLU A 308 -3.68 9.02 13.50
CA GLU A 308 -2.43 9.75 13.36
C GLU A 308 -1.63 9.20 12.18
N PHE A 309 -1.23 10.08 11.25
CA PHE A 309 -0.31 9.71 10.19
C PHE A 309 1.11 9.57 10.76
N VAL A 310 1.49 8.34 11.07
CA VAL A 310 2.88 8.01 11.39
C VAL A 310 3.68 7.92 10.09
N ARG A 311 4.72 8.75 9.95
CA ARG A 311 5.60 8.77 8.77
C ARG A 311 6.31 7.43 8.63
N THR A 312 6.26 6.85 7.44
CA THR A 312 7.06 5.68 7.08
C THR A 312 8.51 6.13 6.87
N PRO A 313 9.50 5.60 7.62
CA PRO A 313 10.90 5.91 7.37
C PRO A 313 11.32 5.46 5.96
N LYS A 314 11.99 6.35 5.22
CA LYS A 314 12.63 6.10 3.91
C LYS A 314 14.06 6.63 4.02
N ARG A 315 15.02 5.96 3.36
CA ARG A 315 16.43 6.14 3.68
C ARG A 315 16.97 7.46 3.13
N GLY A 316 16.62 7.82 1.89
CA GLY A 316 17.29 8.91 1.19
C GLY A 316 18.83 8.75 1.19
N SER A 317 19.58 9.78 0.77
CA SER A 317 21.04 9.72 0.65
C SER A 317 21.83 9.96 1.95
N GLN A 318 21.19 10.06 3.13
CA GLN A 318 21.88 10.36 4.39
C GLN A 318 21.65 9.31 5.49
N LEU A 319 22.76 8.86 6.07
CA LEU A 319 22.87 7.92 7.18
C LEU A 319 22.51 8.60 8.52
N GLY A 320 21.24 8.62 8.93
CA GLY A 320 20.83 9.15 10.25
C GLY A 320 19.39 8.81 10.64
N ARG A 321 19.21 8.05 11.73
CA ARG A 321 18.07 7.13 11.98
C ARG A 321 16.84 7.73 12.70
N TYR A 322 15.66 7.34 12.24
CA TYR A 322 14.45 7.13 13.05
C TYR A 322 13.86 5.75 12.70
N ARG A 323 13.83 4.83 13.67
CA ARG A 323 13.19 3.51 13.54
C ARG A 323 11.88 3.50 14.31
N GLN A 324 10.83 2.97 13.71
CA GLN A 324 9.53 2.93 14.34
C GLN A 324 9.51 1.87 15.45
N ALA A 325 9.01 2.24 16.64
CA ALA A 325 8.81 1.29 17.72
C ALA A 325 7.65 0.35 17.36
N ALA A 326 7.91 -0.96 17.29
CA ALA A 326 6.89 -1.98 17.19
C ALA A 326 6.58 -2.56 18.58
N GLN A 327 5.35 -3.01 18.80
CA GLN A 327 4.99 -3.82 19.98
C GLN A 327 5.58 -5.23 19.83
N LEU A 328 5.87 -5.91 20.94
CA LEU A 328 6.30 -7.32 20.90
C LEU A 328 5.23 -8.16 20.17
N PRO A 329 5.63 -8.99 19.19
CA PRO A 329 4.69 -9.68 18.30
C PRO A 329 4.13 -10.97 18.92
N PHE A 330 3.56 -10.91 20.13
CA PHE A 330 3.06 -12.08 20.85
C PHE A 330 1.99 -12.85 20.08
N VAL A 331 1.12 -12.14 19.35
CA VAL A 331 0.08 -12.74 18.51
C VAL A 331 0.72 -13.54 17.38
N GLU A 332 1.68 -12.95 16.67
CA GLU A 332 2.40 -13.64 15.60
C GLU A 332 3.22 -14.83 16.13
N ILE A 333 3.81 -14.74 17.32
CA ILE A 333 4.48 -15.87 17.97
C ILE A 333 3.49 -17.02 18.23
N GLY A 334 2.33 -16.73 18.83
CA GLY A 334 1.30 -17.75 19.07
C GLY A 334 0.78 -18.39 17.78
N LEU A 335 0.53 -17.58 16.75
CA LEU A 335 0.12 -18.06 15.42
C LEU A 335 1.21 -18.88 14.73
N THR A 336 2.49 -18.57 14.97
CA THR A 336 3.61 -19.38 14.50
C THR A 336 3.55 -20.77 15.11
N LEU A 337 3.34 -20.89 16.43
CA LEU A 337 3.21 -22.17 17.13
C LEU A 337 2.01 -22.99 16.62
N ILE A 338 0.85 -22.36 16.46
CA ILE A 338 -0.35 -23.00 15.91
C ILE A 338 -0.10 -23.49 14.47
N SER A 339 0.58 -22.69 13.67
CA SER A 339 0.88 -23.06 12.28
C SER A 339 1.92 -24.18 12.18
N ILE A 340 2.92 -24.21 13.07
CA ILE A 340 3.86 -25.34 13.19
C ILE A 340 3.10 -26.61 13.59
N ALA A 341 2.21 -26.52 14.59
CA ALA A 341 1.36 -27.65 14.96
C ALA A 341 0.48 -28.11 13.78
N SER A 342 0.00 -27.19 12.95
CA SER A 342 -0.76 -27.53 11.73
C SER A 342 0.08 -28.27 10.70
N VAL A 343 1.37 -27.93 10.55
CA VAL A 343 2.30 -28.65 9.67
C VAL A 343 2.54 -30.07 10.18
N VAL A 344 2.73 -30.25 11.50
CA VAL A 344 2.90 -31.58 12.10
C VAL A 344 1.62 -32.40 11.94
N ALA A 345 0.47 -31.81 12.30
CA ALA A 345 -0.83 -32.46 12.17
C ALA A 345 -1.11 -32.87 10.73
N SER A 346 -0.81 -32.03 9.72
CA SER A 346 -1.07 -32.38 8.31
C SER A 346 -0.23 -33.56 7.83
N VAL A 347 0.97 -33.75 8.37
CA VAL A 347 1.83 -34.90 8.08
C VAL A 347 1.31 -36.16 8.79
N GLU A 348 1.01 -36.07 10.09
CA GLU A 348 0.57 -37.22 10.90
C GLU A 348 -0.79 -37.78 10.48
N THR A 349 -1.69 -36.89 10.04
CA THR A 349 -3.05 -37.24 9.60
C THR A 349 -3.13 -37.58 8.11
N GLY A 350 -2.02 -37.53 7.37
CA GLY A 350 -1.95 -37.88 5.95
C GLY A 350 -2.47 -36.81 4.97
N HIS A 351 -2.70 -35.58 5.43
CA HIS A 351 -3.09 -34.43 4.61
C HIS A 351 -1.89 -33.79 3.87
N TRP A 352 -1.14 -34.58 3.11
CA TRP A 352 0.11 -34.17 2.44
C TRP A 352 -0.05 -32.95 1.53
N PHE A 353 -1.21 -32.78 0.89
CA PHE A 353 -1.49 -31.66 0.00
C PHE A 353 -1.66 -30.33 0.75
N ALA A 354 -2.13 -30.37 1.99
CA ALA A 354 -2.28 -29.18 2.83
C ALA A 354 -0.95 -28.71 3.42
N THR A 355 0.05 -29.60 3.52
CA THR A 355 1.35 -29.31 4.16
C THR A 355 2.08 -28.10 3.57
N PRO A 356 2.22 -27.93 2.24
CA PRO A 356 2.84 -26.72 1.70
C PRO A 356 2.11 -25.43 2.08
N PHE A 357 0.78 -25.47 2.23
CA PHE A 357 -0.01 -24.31 2.64
C PHE A 357 0.16 -23.97 4.12
N THR A 358 0.13 -24.97 5.00
CA THR A 358 0.39 -24.76 6.44
C THR A 358 1.82 -24.28 6.69
N MET A 359 2.79 -24.75 5.89
CA MET A 359 4.16 -24.25 5.93
C MET A 359 4.25 -22.76 5.57
N LEU A 360 3.48 -22.28 4.59
CA LEU A 360 3.47 -20.84 4.25
C LEU A 360 2.98 -19.98 5.41
N PHE A 361 1.96 -20.43 6.16
CA PHE A 361 1.51 -19.74 7.38
C PHE A 361 2.59 -19.74 8.46
N ALA A 362 3.21 -20.90 8.73
CA ALA A 362 4.27 -21.02 9.73
C ALA A 362 5.48 -20.13 9.40
N LEU A 363 5.94 -20.15 8.15
CA LEU A 363 7.03 -19.30 7.67
C LEU A 363 6.65 -17.82 7.70
N GLY A 364 5.41 -17.48 7.34
CA GLY A 364 4.92 -16.11 7.33
C GLY A 364 4.87 -15.48 8.72
N TYR A 365 4.15 -16.11 9.66
CA TYR A 365 4.08 -15.64 11.04
C TYR A 365 5.44 -15.67 11.72
N GLY A 366 6.22 -16.73 11.50
CA GLY A 366 7.57 -16.88 12.05
C GLY A 366 8.52 -15.79 11.56
N TYR A 367 8.50 -15.47 10.26
CA TYR A 367 9.29 -14.39 9.69
C TYR A 367 8.94 -13.04 10.33
N VAL A 368 7.65 -12.71 10.44
CA VAL A 368 7.23 -11.43 11.04
C VAL A 368 7.58 -11.37 12.54
N ALA A 369 7.33 -12.45 13.28
CA ALA A 369 7.65 -12.55 14.70
C ALA A 369 9.16 -12.40 14.94
N TRP A 370 9.98 -13.13 14.19
CA TRP A 370 11.43 -13.08 14.27
C TRP A 370 11.97 -11.69 13.93
N THR A 371 11.62 -11.16 12.75
CA THR A 371 12.19 -9.89 12.27
C THR A 371 11.80 -8.73 13.16
N VAL A 372 10.54 -8.62 13.59
CA VAL A 372 10.10 -7.55 14.50
C VAL A 372 10.77 -7.63 15.87
N THR A 373 10.99 -8.84 16.39
CA THR A 373 11.75 -9.03 17.64
C THR A 373 13.22 -8.64 17.45
N SER A 374 13.85 -9.06 16.35
CA SER A 374 15.24 -8.71 16.05
C SER A 374 15.45 -7.21 15.85
N GLU A 375 14.50 -6.51 15.23
CA GLU A 375 14.56 -5.06 15.02
C GLU A 375 14.50 -4.29 16.35
N GLN A 376 13.87 -4.86 17.38
CA GLN A 376 13.78 -4.27 18.73
C GLN A 376 15.03 -4.53 19.57
N LEU A 377 15.70 -5.68 19.38
CA LEU A 377 16.91 -6.05 20.12
C LEU A 377 18.17 -5.30 19.67
N VAL A 378 18.17 -4.74 18.46
CA VAL A 378 19.28 -3.88 18.00
C VAL A 378 19.21 -2.53 18.72
N PRO A 379 20.26 -2.12 19.46
CA PRO A 379 20.25 -0.86 20.21
C PRO A 379 19.85 0.31 19.32
N ARG A 380 18.91 1.14 19.80
CA ARG A 380 18.67 2.46 19.22
C ARG A 380 20.00 3.18 19.27
N ALA A 381 20.56 3.55 18.11
CA ALA A 381 21.63 4.53 18.11
C ALA A 381 21.04 5.77 18.79
N GLU A 382 21.48 6.04 20.01
CA GLU A 382 21.10 7.23 20.75
C GLU A 382 21.38 8.42 19.84
N LYS A 383 20.36 9.27 19.65
CA LYS A 383 20.64 10.64 19.22
C LYS A 383 21.54 11.21 20.30
N SER A 384 22.79 11.52 19.97
CA SER A 384 23.59 12.44 20.76
C SER A 384 22.75 13.70 20.95
N GLY A 385 22.27 13.88 22.17
CA GLY A 385 21.55 15.07 22.59
C GLY A 385 22.52 16.21 22.70
N GLU A 386 22.67 17.00 21.65
CA GLU A 386 23.31 18.32 21.73
C GLU A 386 22.92 19.16 20.51
N ALA A 387 21.65 19.58 20.45
CA ALA A 387 21.22 20.63 19.50
C ALA A 387 20.04 21.49 19.99
N ASP A 388 19.46 21.22 21.17
CA ASP A 388 18.38 22.04 21.76
C ASP A 388 18.80 22.61 23.13
N ARG A 389 19.86 23.42 23.13
CA ARG A 389 20.05 24.46 24.15
C ARG A 389 20.13 25.80 23.45
N VAL A 390 19.00 26.47 23.35
CA VAL A 390 18.92 27.92 23.10
C VAL A 390 19.65 28.60 24.27
N PRO A 391 20.74 29.36 24.06
CA PRO A 391 21.25 30.24 25.10
C PRO A 391 20.24 31.36 25.29
N GLY A 392 19.78 31.52 26.53
CA GLY A 392 18.80 32.53 26.92
C GLY A 392 19.21 33.94 26.50
N ALA A 393 18.18 34.73 26.19
CA ALA A 393 18.27 36.15 25.96
C ALA A 393 19.04 36.84 27.10
N ALA A 394 20.15 37.47 26.74
CA ALA A 394 20.78 38.46 27.60
C ALA A 394 19.84 39.67 27.70
N SER A 395 19.45 39.97 28.94
CA SER A 395 18.90 41.26 29.32
C SER A 395 19.90 42.37 29.02
N ALA A 396 19.49 43.35 28.23
CA ALA A 396 20.13 44.66 28.19
C ALA A 396 19.09 45.69 28.63
N SER A 397 19.37 46.27 29.80
CA SER A 397 18.96 47.61 30.22
C SER A 397 19.42 48.67 29.22
#